data_AF-A0A7L7KSW4-F1
#
_entry.id   AF-A0A7L7KSW4-F1
#
_cell.length_a   1.000
_cell.length_b   1.000
_cell.length_c   1.000
_cell.angle_alpha   90.00
_cell.angle_beta   90.00
_cell.angle_gamma   90.00
#
_symmetry.space_group_name_H-M   'P 1'
#
loop_
_entity.id
_entity.type
_entity.pdbx_description
1 polymer ?
#
loop_
_entity_poly.entity_id
_entity_poly.type
_entity_poly.pdbx_seq_one_letter_code
_entity_poly.pdbx_strand_id
1 'polypeptide(L)'
;MFVDLVHIKVSSGKGGDGTVAFRREKFVPMGGPSGGDGGKGGDVIFVGNEGLATLIDLKYNRVLNAEAGVNGRAKKMHGANGNDLVVQVPVGTTIYDEETDKVIGDITEHNQTVTVAKGGRGGRGNVKFTTSRNTAPEIAEKGEPGVTRKIRCELKVLADVGLVGLPSVGKSTIISALSNSKPKIADYHFTTLQPNLGVVRVEQDRSFVMADLPGLIEGASLGQGLGLQFLRHIERTRVILHVIDMSGSEGRDPYEDYQVINKELSSYKYDLLQRPQIIIANKMDLPDAKEHLEMFKEQIDEDVDIIPISAYTRDNLQELMYKTMDLLEQTKHIDLYNDADYDEVVEYTFTPDEEVFHIELEADGVYQVTGKPLRKIFEMTDFTKDQSVKRFSRILRSLGVDAALRDFGVQNGDTVRIFEFEFEFID
;
A
#
# COMPACT_ATOMS: atom_id res chain seq x y z
N MET A 1 0.92 -16.81 9.65
CA MET A 1 -0.38 -16.20 10.00
C MET A 1 -0.76 -15.31 8.81
N PHE A 2 -1.76 -15.64 7.98
CA PHE A 2 -2.19 -14.73 6.91
C PHE A 2 -2.67 -13.42 7.54
N VAL A 3 -2.16 -12.31 7.03
CA VAL A 3 -2.49 -10.95 7.48
C VAL A 3 -2.71 -10.15 6.21
N ASP A 4 -3.95 -9.78 6.01
CA ASP A 4 -4.52 -9.02 4.90
C ASP A 4 -4.76 -7.56 5.27
N LEU A 5 -4.84 -7.26 6.57
CA LEU A 5 -5.04 -5.92 7.10
C LEU A 5 -4.01 -5.60 8.18
N VAL A 6 -3.31 -4.48 8.01
CA VAL A 6 -2.31 -4.00 8.99
C VAL A 6 -2.44 -2.51 9.20
N HIS A 7 -2.46 -2.10 10.46
CA HIS A 7 -2.31 -0.72 10.89
C HIS A 7 -0.84 -0.45 11.26
N ILE A 8 -0.25 0.56 10.64
CA ILE A 8 1.13 0.95 10.89
C ILE A 8 1.26 2.47 10.97
N LYS A 9 2.25 2.93 11.73
CA LYS A 9 2.64 4.33 11.80
C LYS A 9 3.87 4.55 10.94
N VAL A 10 3.79 5.54 10.06
CA VAL A 10 4.84 5.86 9.10
C VAL A 10 5.32 7.29 9.36
N SER A 11 6.63 7.47 9.47
CA SER A 11 7.25 8.80 9.65
C SER A 11 8.37 9.00 8.65
N SER A 12 8.30 10.05 7.84
CA SER A 12 9.41 10.43 6.96
C SER A 12 10.49 11.17 7.73
N GLY A 13 11.67 11.26 7.12
CA GLY A 13 12.81 11.97 7.70
C GLY A 13 12.55 13.48 7.80
N LYS A 14 12.96 14.08 8.93
CA LYS A 14 13.08 15.54 9.02
C LYS A 14 14.19 16.02 8.08
N GLY A 15 14.01 17.18 7.44
CA GLY A 15 15.12 17.86 6.79
C GLY A 15 16.22 18.25 7.78
N GLY A 16 17.46 18.26 7.33
CA GLY A 16 18.57 18.79 8.10
C GLY A 16 18.47 20.31 8.24
N ASP A 17 18.94 20.86 9.34
CA ASP A 17 18.95 22.30 9.57
C ASP A 17 20.05 22.99 8.75
N GLY A 18 19.74 24.16 8.20
CA GLY A 18 20.74 25.05 7.63
C GLY A 18 21.60 25.66 8.73
N THR A 19 22.88 25.85 8.44
CA THR A 19 23.82 26.40 9.43
C THR A 19 24.09 27.89 9.17
N VAL A 20 24.29 28.64 10.25
CA VAL A 20 24.86 29.98 10.21
C VAL A 20 26.33 29.88 10.55
N ALA A 21 27.20 30.19 9.58
CA ALA A 21 28.64 30.23 9.78
C ALA A 21 29.26 31.35 8.97
N PHE A 22 30.45 31.80 9.40
CA PHE A 22 31.22 32.84 8.74
C PHE A 22 32.66 32.37 8.55
N ARG A 23 33.31 32.82 7.48
CA ARG A 23 34.73 32.52 7.24
C ARG A 23 35.56 33.16 8.36
N ARG A 24 36.51 32.40 8.90
CA ARG A 24 37.48 32.88 9.89
C ARG A 24 38.88 32.64 9.33
N GLU A 25 39.58 33.72 9.01
CA GLU A 25 40.93 33.70 8.45
C GLU A 25 41.81 34.66 9.25
N LYS A 26 43.10 34.31 9.41
CA LYS A 26 44.03 34.99 10.32
C LYS A 26 44.18 36.51 10.08
N PHE A 27 43.88 36.98 8.86
CA PHE A 27 43.99 38.39 8.46
C PHE A 27 42.69 38.99 7.93
N VAL A 28 41.55 38.31 8.12
CA VAL A 28 40.23 38.79 7.68
C VAL A 28 39.32 38.89 8.90
N PRO A 29 39.13 40.10 9.48
CA PRO A 29 38.37 40.26 10.72
C PRO A 29 36.88 39.95 10.57
N MET A 30 36.29 40.24 9.40
CA MET A 30 34.88 39.93 9.08
C MET A 30 34.81 39.14 7.78
N GLY A 31 34.88 37.82 7.89
CA GLY A 31 34.73 36.94 6.74
C GLY A 31 33.27 36.80 6.31
N GLY A 32 33.04 36.65 5.01
CA GLY A 32 31.70 36.42 4.47
C GLY A 32 31.04 35.12 4.96
N PRO A 33 29.72 34.95 4.71
CA PRO A 33 28.98 33.78 5.15
C PRO A 33 29.52 32.49 4.53
N SER A 34 29.42 31.41 5.30
CA SER A 34 29.95 30.08 4.98
C SER A 34 29.10 28.93 5.53
N GLY A 35 27.88 29.18 5.96
CA GLY A 35 26.96 28.13 6.37
C GLY A 35 26.35 27.40 5.17
N GLY A 36 26.47 26.07 5.15
CA GLY A 36 25.81 25.21 4.18
C GLY A 36 24.35 24.93 4.51
N ASP A 37 23.62 24.46 3.51
CA ASP A 37 22.24 23.99 3.62
C ASP A 37 22.19 22.59 4.25
N GLY A 38 21.10 22.25 4.93
CA GLY A 38 20.83 20.90 5.38
C GLY A 38 20.38 19.97 4.24
N GLY A 39 20.55 18.67 4.43
CA GLY A 39 20.08 17.65 3.48
C GLY A 39 18.57 17.41 3.58
N LYS A 40 17.98 16.84 2.53
CA LYS A 40 16.58 16.38 2.54
C LYS A 40 16.45 15.18 3.49
N GLY A 41 15.34 15.07 4.22
CA GLY A 41 14.98 13.83 4.90
C GLY A 41 14.56 12.74 3.93
N GLY A 42 14.71 11.48 4.32
CA GLY A 42 14.30 10.34 3.51
C GLY A 42 12.77 10.23 3.41
N ASP A 43 12.29 9.77 2.26
CA ASP A 43 10.90 9.43 1.99
C ASP A 43 10.58 8.04 2.54
N VAL A 44 9.30 7.74 2.78
CA VAL A 44 8.83 6.36 2.98
C VAL A 44 8.03 5.92 1.77
N ILE A 45 8.54 4.89 1.09
CA ILE A 45 8.10 4.45 -0.22
C ILE A 45 7.67 2.99 -0.11
N PHE A 46 6.45 2.69 -0.56
CA PHE A 46 5.95 1.34 -0.66
C PHE A 46 6.15 0.83 -2.09
N VAL A 47 6.57 -0.42 -2.25
CA VAL A 47 6.91 -1.01 -3.55
C VAL A 47 6.24 -2.37 -3.71
N GLY A 48 5.55 -2.55 -4.83
CA GLY A 48 4.91 -3.81 -5.19
C GLY A 48 5.90 -4.94 -5.45
N ASN A 49 5.76 -6.06 -4.75
CA ASN A 49 6.55 -7.26 -4.95
C ASN A 49 5.62 -8.46 -5.20
N GLU A 50 5.71 -9.06 -6.38
CA GLU A 50 4.96 -10.27 -6.75
C GLU A 50 5.36 -11.49 -5.92
N GLY A 51 6.59 -11.55 -5.42
CA GLY A 51 7.05 -12.63 -4.55
C GLY A 51 6.42 -12.61 -3.14
N LEU A 52 5.74 -11.52 -2.76
CA LEU A 52 5.06 -11.39 -1.48
C LEU A 52 3.57 -11.66 -1.63
N ALA A 53 3.07 -12.64 -0.87
CA ALA A 53 1.65 -13.00 -0.86
C ALA A 53 0.86 -12.46 0.35
N THR A 54 1.52 -11.90 1.38
CA THR A 54 0.86 -11.48 2.64
C THR A 54 1.51 -10.23 3.24
N LEU A 55 0.78 -9.46 4.05
CA LEU A 55 1.32 -8.29 4.78
C LEU A 55 1.96 -8.66 6.13
N ILE A 56 2.39 -9.92 6.32
CA ILE A 56 2.86 -10.41 7.61
C ILE A 56 4.08 -9.65 8.14
N ASP A 57 4.97 -9.19 7.25
CA ASP A 57 6.20 -8.49 7.62
C ASP A 57 5.90 -7.12 8.25
N LEU A 58 4.85 -6.43 7.77
CA LEU A 58 4.38 -5.17 8.32
C LEU A 58 3.76 -5.32 9.71
N LYS A 59 3.22 -6.51 10.04
CA LYS A 59 2.62 -6.77 11.35
C LYS A 59 3.66 -6.72 12.48
N TYR A 60 4.89 -7.15 12.20
CA TYR A 60 5.98 -7.14 13.18
C TYR A 60 6.62 -5.74 13.29
N ASN A 61 6.71 -5.00 12.18
CA ASN A 61 7.27 -3.65 12.13
C ASN A 61 6.17 -2.57 12.04
N ARG A 62 5.51 -2.30 13.18
CA ARG A 62 4.39 -1.33 13.25
C ARG A 62 4.79 0.13 13.15
N VAL A 63 6.09 0.44 13.28
CA VAL A 63 6.61 1.81 13.21
C VAL A 63 7.73 1.83 12.18
N LEU A 64 7.50 2.59 11.11
CA LEU A 64 8.40 2.72 9.98
C LEU A 64 8.90 4.16 9.94
N ASN A 65 10.22 4.35 10.09
CA ASN A 65 10.83 5.68 10.12
C ASN A 65 11.94 5.77 9.08
N ALA A 66 11.86 6.74 8.17
CA ALA A 66 12.97 7.08 7.28
C ALA A 66 14.02 7.95 8.00
N GLU A 67 15.24 7.98 7.45
CA GLU A 67 16.33 8.71 8.07
C GLU A 67 16.19 10.23 7.90
N ALA A 68 16.59 10.98 8.92
CA ALA A 68 16.65 12.44 8.83
C ALA A 68 17.81 12.92 7.95
N GLY A 69 17.63 14.08 7.32
CA GLY A 69 18.69 14.77 6.60
C GLY A 69 19.77 15.31 7.56
N VAL A 70 21.01 15.32 7.11
CA VAL A 70 22.13 15.82 7.92
C VAL A 70 22.12 17.35 7.91
N ASN A 71 22.47 17.98 9.03
CA ASN A 71 22.58 19.44 9.10
C ASN A 71 23.73 19.96 8.21
N GLY A 72 23.53 21.16 7.67
CA GLY A 72 24.58 21.89 6.99
C GLY A 72 25.73 22.21 7.93
N ARG A 73 26.93 22.45 7.40
CA ARG A 73 28.13 22.76 8.18
C ARG A 73 28.79 24.04 7.70
N ALA A 74 29.77 24.52 8.47
CA ALA A 74 30.63 25.62 8.05
C ALA A 74 31.39 25.30 6.75
N LYS A 75 32.04 26.30 6.16
CA LYS A 75 32.79 26.16 4.90
C LYS A 75 31.93 25.75 3.69
N LYS A 76 30.66 26.18 3.68
CA LYS A 76 29.65 25.91 2.64
C LYS A 76 29.39 24.41 2.42
N MET A 77 29.62 23.59 3.44
CA MET A 77 29.41 22.16 3.36
C MET A 77 27.92 21.86 3.55
N HIS A 78 27.28 21.37 2.50
CA HIS A 78 25.89 20.93 2.56
C HIS A 78 25.77 19.59 3.31
N GLY A 79 24.66 19.40 4.00
CA GLY A 79 24.33 18.14 4.64
C GLY A 79 23.94 17.06 3.62
N ALA A 80 24.27 15.81 3.92
CA ALA A 80 23.81 14.66 3.14
C ALA A 80 22.31 14.44 3.32
N ASN A 81 21.66 13.91 2.29
CA ASN A 81 20.26 13.49 2.38
C ASN A 81 20.14 12.25 3.28
N GLY A 82 19.02 12.12 3.98
CA GLY A 82 18.65 10.88 4.67
C GLY A 82 18.30 9.80 3.67
N ASN A 83 18.56 8.55 4.00
CA ASN A 83 18.17 7.41 3.17
C ASN A 83 16.65 7.19 3.23
N ASP A 84 16.07 6.91 2.06
CA ASP A 84 14.66 6.56 1.94
C ASP A 84 14.40 5.18 2.56
N LEU A 85 13.23 5.00 3.16
CA LEU A 85 12.76 3.71 3.65
C LEU A 85 11.86 3.07 2.60
N VAL A 86 12.38 2.04 1.94
CA VAL A 86 11.65 1.24 0.96
C VAL A 86 11.00 0.04 1.65
N VAL A 87 9.69 -0.08 1.49
CA VAL A 87 8.86 -1.08 2.15
C VAL A 87 8.20 -1.93 1.08
N GLN A 88 8.58 -3.20 0.99
CA GLN A 88 7.97 -4.11 0.02
C GLN A 88 6.61 -4.60 0.51
N VAL A 89 5.63 -4.61 -0.38
CA VAL A 89 4.30 -5.13 -0.12
C VAL A 89 3.80 -5.97 -1.30
N PRO A 90 2.91 -6.94 -1.06
CA PRO A 90 2.23 -7.70 -2.12
C PRO A 90 1.57 -6.79 -3.16
N VAL A 91 1.55 -7.25 -4.40
CA VAL A 91 0.69 -6.66 -5.44
C VAL A 91 -0.78 -6.86 -5.04
N GLY A 92 -1.61 -5.83 -5.29
CA GLY A 92 -2.99 -5.71 -4.82
C GLY A 92 -3.12 -5.06 -3.43
N THR A 93 -2.05 -4.46 -2.89
CA THR A 93 -2.10 -3.73 -1.62
C THR A 93 -2.59 -2.30 -1.83
N THR A 94 -3.69 -1.96 -1.20
CA THR A 94 -4.21 -0.59 -1.12
C THR A 94 -3.85 0.04 0.20
N ILE A 95 -3.38 1.29 0.15
CA ILE A 95 -2.90 2.03 1.32
C ILE A 95 -3.89 3.17 1.60
N TYR A 96 -4.44 3.17 2.81
CA TYR A 96 -5.38 4.17 3.30
C TYR A 96 -4.76 5.02 4.40
N ASP A 97 -5.08 6.30 4.42
CA ASP A 97 -4.82 7.17 5.56
C ASP A 97 -5.87 6.89 6.65
N GLU A 98 -5.44 6.49 7.85
CA GLU A 98 -6.36 6.07 8.92
C GLU A 98 -7.17 7.23 9.51
N GLU A 99 -6.69 8.47 9.40
CA GLU A 99 -7.38 9.64 9.94
C GLU A 99 -8.44 10.17 8.99
N THR A 100 -8.19 10.09 7.68
CA THR A 100 -9.10 10.64 6.66
C THR A 100 -9.90 9.59 5.89
N ASP A 101 -9.57 8.31 6.09
CA ASP A 101 -10.07 7.15 5.34
C ASP A 101 -9.93 7.26 3.81
N LYS A 102 -9.02 8.15 3.36
CA LYS A 102 -8.72 8.35 1.95
C LYS A 102 -7.65 7.37 1.47
N VAL A 103 -7.78 6.92 0.23
CA VAL A 103 -6.75 6.13 -0.44
C VAL A 103 -5.55 7.02 -0.73
N ILE A 104 -4.38 6.62 -0.24
CA ILE A 104 -3.08 7.25 -0.54
C ILE A 104 -2.55 6.72 -1.88
N GLY A 105 -2.74 5.43 -2.13
CA GLY A 105 -2.38 4.79 -3.39
C GLY A 105 -2.73 3.30 -3.39
N ASP A 106 -2.79 2.73 -4.59
CA ASP A 106 -3.01 1.31 -4.83
C ASP A 106 -1.81 0.75 -5.59
N ILE A 107 -1.32 -0.42 -5.17
CA ILE A 107 -0.16 -1.09 -5.77
C ILE A 107 -0.70 -2.27 -6.56
N THR A 108 -0.82 -2.13 -7.87
CA THR A 108 -1.40 -3.09 -8.80
C THR A 108 -0.36 -3.79 -9.66
N GLU A 109 0.86 -3.25 -9.75
CA GLU A 109 1.94 -3.81 -10.56
C GLU A 109 3.21 -4.08 -9.75
N HIS A 110 4.02 -5.02 -10.23
CA HIS A 110 5.35 -5.26 -9.69
C HIS A 110 6.26 -4.04 -9.87
N ASN A 111 7.05 -3.73 -8.84
CA ASN A 111 7.93 -2.56 -8.76
C ASN A 111 7.22 -1.20 -8.85
N GLN A 112 5.89 -1.17 -8.87
CA GLN A 112 5.15 0.08 -8.71
C GLN A 112 5.47 0.69 -7.35
N THR A 113 5.81 1.97 -7.35
CA THR A 113 6.22 2.69 -6.15
C THR A 113 5.16 3.71 -5.75
N VAL A 114 4.76 3.72 -4.48
CA VAL A 114 3.85 4.72 -3.90
C VAL A 114 4.56 5.42 -2.75
N THR A 115 4.74 6.74 -2.85
CA THR A 115 5.34 7.54 -1.77
C THR A 115 4.28 7.91 -0.74
N VAL A 116 4.31 7.25 0.41
CA VAL A 116 3.29 7.43 1.45
C VAL A 116 3.59 8.63 2.35
N ALA A 117 4.87 8.88 2.64
CA ALA A 117 5.29 10.02 3.44
C ALA A 117 6.54 10.67 2.81
N LYS A 118 6.39 11.92 2.33
CA LYS A 118 7.51 12.70 1.79
C LYS A 118 8.39 13.24 2.91
N GLY A 119 9.69 13.10 2.77
CA GLY A 119 10.72 13.64 3.65
C GLY A 119 10.76 15.16 3.60
N GLY A 120 11.08 15.75 4.75
CA GLY A 120 11.17 17.21 4.90
C GLY A 120 12.31 17.78 4.06
N ARG A 121 12.09 18.95 3.46
CA ARG A 121 13.14 19.69 2.76
C ARG A 121 14.23 20.16 3.74
N GLY A 122 15.49 20.09 3.31
CA GLY A 122 16.61 20.67 4.05
C GLY A 122 16.49 22.19 4.21
N GLY A 123 16.88 22.68 5.38
CA GLY A 123 16.91 24.09 5.71
C GLY A 123 18.05 24.82 5.01
N ARG A 124 17.79 26.03 4.52
CA ARG A 124 18.81 26.87 3.87
C ARG A 124 19.78 27.44 4.88
N GLY A 125 21.07 27.36 4.60
CA GLY A 125 22.14 28.01 5.38
C GLY A 125 22.22 29.51 5.10
N ASN A 126 23.02 30.22 5.89
CA ASN A 126 23.10 31.68 5.77
C ASN A 126 23.61 32.16 4.41
N VAL A 127 24.40 31.36 3.69
CA VAL A 127 24.90 31.69 2.35
C VAL A 127 23.76 31.91 1.35
N LYS A 128 22.63 31.20 1.47
CA LYS A 128 21.48 31.36 0.57
C LYS A 128 20.70 32.66 0.80
N PHE A 129 20.93 33.32 1.93
CA PHE A 129 20.24 34.57 2.30
C PHE A 129 21.04 35.83 1.98
N THR A 130 22.19 35.70 1.33
CA THR A 130 23.00 36.86 0.92
C THR A 130 22.29 37.67 -0.13
N THR A 131 22.19 38.97 0.09
CA THR A 131 21.64 39.94 -0.87
C THR A 131 22.58 41.14 -0.95
N SER A 132 22.40 42.01 -1.95
CA SER A 132 23.17 43.25 -2.07
C SER A 132 23.00 44.17 -0.84
N ARG A 133 21.86 44.09 -0.16
CA ARG A 133 21.55 44.87 1.06
C ARG A 133 21.96 44.16 2.36
N ASN A 134 22.16 42.85 2.34
CA ASN A 134 22.58 42.06 3.50
C ASN A 134 23.63 41.02 3.06
N THR A 135 24.89 41.42 3.14
CA THR A 135 26.06 40.65 2.68
C THR A 135 26.55 39.63 3.71
N ALA A 136 26.16 39.78 4.98
CA ALA A 136 26.52 38.89 6.09
C ALA A 136 25.26 38.49 6.90
N PRO A 137 24.33 37.74 6.29
CA PRO A 137 23.12 37.28 6.98
C PRO A 137 23.46 36.38 8.17
N GLU A 138 22.77 36.61 9.29
CA GLU A 138 22.88 35.80 10.51
C GLU A 138 21.73 34.79 10.64
N ILE A 139 20.96 34.63 9.57
CA ILE A 139 19.78 33.75 9.50
C ILE A 139 20.08 32.43 8.80
N ALA A 140 19.42 31.37 9.24
CA ALA A 140 19.29 30.10 8.53
C ALA A 140 17.87 29.56 8.77
N GLU A 141 17.43 28.67 7.91
CA GLU A 141 16.20 27.89 8.12
C GLU A 141 16.53 26.58 8.84
N LYS A 142 15.68 26.20 9.78
CA LYS A 142 15.62 24.81 10.25
C LYS A 142 15.08 23.93 9.12
N GLY A 143 15.43 22.65 9.15
CA GLY A 143 14.89 21.69 8.21
C GLY A 143 13.40 21.48 8.43
N GLU A 144 12.67 21.24 7.34
CA GLU A 144 11.24 21.01 7.38
C GLU A 144 10.93 19.74 8.21
N PRO A 145 9.89 19.75 9.06
CA PRO A 145 9.43 18.56 9.76
C PRO A 145 9.11 17.43 8.78
N GLY A 146 9.42 16.20 9.18
CA GLY A 146 8.94 15.01 8.47
C GLY A 146 7.43 14.86 8.63
N VAL A 147 6.79 14.20 7.66
CA VAL A 147 5.37 13.86 7.70
C VAL A 147 5.20 12.56 8.47
N THR A 148 4.34 12.58 9.48
CA THR A 148 3.93 11.38 10.22
C THR A 148 2.47 11.09 9.94
N ARG A 149 2.14 9.85 9.57
CA ARG A 149 0.77 9.39 9.32
C ARG A 149 0.55 8.01 9.92
N LYS A 150 -0.70 7.74 10.31
CA LYS A 150 -1.17 6.38 10.54
C LYS A 150 -1.81 5.90 9.26
N ILE A 151 -1.46 4.71 8.83
CA ILE A 151 -2.03 4.11 7.62
C ILE A 151 -2.58 2.73 7.92
N ARG A 152 -3.58 2.37 7.13
CA ARG A 152 -4.13 1.02 7.04
C ARG A 152 -3.78 0.47 5.67
N CYS A 153 -3.02 -0.63 5.65
CA CYS A 153 -2.73 -1.38 4.42
C CYS A 153 -3.71 -2.55 4.33
N GLU A 154 -4.36 -2.68 3.19
CA GLU A 154 -5.29 -3.77 2.90
C GLU A 154 -4.90 -4.49 1.62
N LEU A 155 -4.77 -5.80 1.67
CA LEU A 155 -4.56 -6.63 0.50
C LEU A 155 -5.92 -7.01 -0.10
N LYS A 156 -6.24 -6.49 -1.29
CA LYS A 156 -7.50 -6.76 -2.00
C LYS A 156 -7.56 -8.14 -2.66
N VAL A 157 -6.44 -8.85 -2.75
CA VAL A 157 -6.35 -10.20 -3.35
C VAL A 157 -6.54 -11.26 -2.27
N LEU A 158 -7.58 -12.08 -2.41
CA LEU A 158 -7.90 -13.15 -1.45
C LEU A 158 -7.28 -14.50 -1.84
N ALA A 159 -7.17 -14.79 -3.15
CA ALA A 159 -6.52 -15.99 -3.65
C ALA A 159 -6.10 -15.84 -5.12
N ASP A 160 -4.90 -16.34 -5.45
CA ASP A 160 -4.40 -16.45 -6.82
C ASP A 160 -5.05 -17.62 -7.55
N VAL A 161 -5.39 -18.68 -6.80
CA VAL A 161 -5.88 -19.96 -7.33
C VAL A 161 -7.19 -20.37 -6.66
N GLY A 162 -8.19 -20.75 -7.46
CA GLY A 162 -9.46 -21.26 -6.97
C GLY A 162 -9.62 -22.75 -7.21
N LEU A 163 -9.97 -23.52 -6.17
CA LEU A 163 -10.32 -24.93 -6.30
C LEU A 163 -11.83 -25.10 -6.52
N VAL A 164 -12.20 -25.76 -7.61
CA VAL A 164 -13.58 -26.15 -7.95
C VAL A 164 -13.71 -27.66 -8.01
N GLY A 165 -14.92 -28.16 -7.86
CA GLY A 165 -15.21 -29.59 -7.80
C GLY A 165 -16.36 -29.88 -6.84
N LEU A 166 -17.00 -31.03 -7.03
CA LEU A 166 -18.13 -31.45 -6.22
C LEU A 166 -17.76 -31.63 -4.74
N PRO A 167 -18.75 -31.71 -3.84
CA PRO A 167 -18.49 -32.09 -2.45
C PRO A 167 -17.73 -33.42 -2.36
N SER A 168 -16.85 -33.57 -1.36
CA SER A 168 -16.13 -34.82 -1.06
C SER A 168 -15.10 -35.30 -2.10
N VAL A 169 -14.81 -34.52 -3.15
CA VAL A 169 -13.72 -34.83 -4.12
C VAL A 169 -12.32 -34.63 -3.54
N GLY A 170 -12.20 -33.99 -2.37
CA GLY A 170 -10.94 -33.82 -1.65
C GLY A 170 -10.30 -32.43 -1.68
N LYS A 171 -11.05 -31.37 -2.05
CA LYS A 171 -10.56 -29.98 -2.10
C LYS A 171 -9.86 -29.53 -0.81
N SER A 172 -10.52 -29.63 0.34
CA SER A 172 -9.93 -29.26 1.65
C SER A 172 -8.70 -30.09 2.01
N THR A 173 -8.67 -31.36 1.59
CA THR A 173 -7.51 -32.24 1.81
C THR A 173 -6.31 -31.78 0.98
N ILE A 174 -6.53 -31.38 -0.28
CA ILE A 174 -5.49 -30.80 -1.15
C ILE A 174 -4.94 -29.52 -0.54
N ILE A 175 -5.79 -28.58 -0.11
CA ILE A 175 -5.36 -27.33 0.55
C ILE A 175 -4.52 -27.64 1.78
N SER A 176 -4.96 -28.60 2.60
CA SER A 176 -4.25 -29.00 3.82
C SER A 176 -2.91 -29.67 3.53
N ALA A 177 -2.80 -30.41 2.43
CA ALA A 177 -1.59 -31.12 2.04
C ALA A 177 -0.55 -30.19 1.40
N LEU A 178 -0.99 -29.17 0.64
CA LEU A 178 -0.13 -28.21 -0.06
C LEU A 178 0.24 -26.99 0.79
N SER A 179 -0.59 -26.63 1.77
CA SER A 179 -0.35 -25.45 2.60
C SER A 179 0.74 -25.71 3.64
N ASN A 180 1.77 -24.86 3.67
CA ASN A 180 2.82 -24.86 4.70
C ASN A 180 2.33 -24.37 6.07
N SER A 181 1.05 -24.01 6.17
CA SER A 181 0.39 -23.63 7.42
C SER A 181 -0.94 -24.37 7.53
N LYS A 182 -1.43 -24.63 8.76
CA LYS A 182 -2.79 -25.16 8.93
C LYS A 182 -3.76 -24.25 8.16
N PRO A 183 -4.66 -24.80 7.32
CA PRO A 183 -5.66 -24.02 6.60
C PRO A 183 -6.32 -23.06 7.57
N LYS A 184 -6.31 -21.78 7.21
CA LYS A 184 -6.92 -20.74 8.03
C LYS A 184 -8.34 -20.58 7.55
N ILE A 185 -9.27 -20.90 8.44
CA ILE A 185 -10.65 -20.44 8.35
C ILE A 185 -10.57 -18.92 8.47
N ALA A 186 -10.89 -18.21 7.38
CA ALA A 186 -10.84 -16.77 7.36
C ALA A 186 -12.24 -16.19 7.58
N ASP A 187 -12.38 -15.45 8.68
CA ASP A 187 -13.61 -14.78 9.09
C ASP A 187 -13.66 -13.41 8.45
N TYR A 188 -14.12 -13.35 7.20
CA TYR A 188 -14.34 -12.07 6.53
C TYR A 188 -15.71 -11.50 6.90
N HIS A 189 -15.77 -10.20 7.17
CA HIS A 189 -17.01 -9.49 7.53
C HIS A 189 -18.10 -9.53 6.44
N PHE A 190 -17.75 -9.98 5.23
CA PHE A 190 -18.63 -10.04 4.06
C PHE A 190 -18.95 -11.47 3.59
N THR A 191 -18.42 -12.51 4.26
CA THR A 191 -18.71 -13.91 3.88
C THR A 191 -19.65 -14.57 4.87
N THR A 192 -20.74 -15.18 4.40
CA THR A 192 -21.60 -16.06 5.22
C THR A 192 -21.04 -17.48 5.35
N LEU A 193 -20.16 -17.88 4.44
CA LEU A 193 -19.42 -19.14 4.45
C LEU A 193 -17.93 -18.85 4.52
N GLN A 194 -17.24 -19.31 5.57
CA GLN A 194 -15.80 -19.13 5.73
C GLN A 194 -15.05 -19.99 4.69
N PRO A 195 -14.32 -19.41 3.72
CA PRO A 195 -13.56 -20.19 2.76
C PRO A 195 -12.31 -20.79 3.42
N ASN A 196 -11.91 -21.98 2.95
CA ASN A 196 -10.65 -22.58 3.35
C ASN A 196 -9.52 -21.99 2.50
N LEU A 197 -8.60 -21.25 3.14
CA LEU A 197 -7.44 -20.67 2.48
C LEU A 197 -6.15 -21.41 2.87
N GLY A 198 -5.29 -21.62 1.87
CA GLY A 198 -3.96 -22.20 2.04
C GLY A 198 -2.90 -21.34 1.35
N VAL A 199 -1.75 -21.18 2.01
CA VAL A 199 -0.58 -20.53 1.39
C VAL A 199 0.38 -21.63 0.95
N VAL A 200 0.56 -21.75 -0.36
CA VAL A 200 1.45 -22.72 -0.98
C VAL A 200 2.78 -22.03 -1.25
N ARG A 201 3.88 -22.58 -0.72
CA ARG A 201 5.24 -22.10 -1.07
C ARG A 201 5.89 -23.13 -1.97
N VAL A 202 6.28 -22.68 -3.15
CA VAL A 202 6.96 -23.50 -4.16
C VAL A 202 8.46 -23.43 -3.94
N GLU A 203 9.02 -22.23 -3.79
CA GLU A 203 10.44 -21.95 -3.52
C GLU A 203 10.59 -20.77 -2.55
N GLN A 204 11.84 -20.32 -2.26
CA GLN A 204 12.11 -19.25 -1.29
C GLN A 204 11.34 -17.94 -1.59
N ASP A 205 11.21 -17.59 -2.86
CA ASP A 205 10.57 -16.34 -3.32
C ASP A 205 9.32 -16.59 -4.20
N ARG A 206 8.86 -17.85 -4.30
CA ARG A 206 7.69 -18.24 -5.11
C ARG A 206 6.60 -18.81 -4.21
N SER A 207 5.50 -18.08 -4.07
CA SER A 207 4.33 -18.54 -3.32
C SER A 207 3.04 -18.02 -3.92
N PHE A 208 1.95 -18.75 -3.71
CA PHE A 208 0.61 -18.35 -4.12
C PHE A 208 -0.41 -18.73 -3.05
N VAL A 209 -1.53 -18.02 -3.06
CA VAL A 209 -2.67 -18.28 -2.18
C VAL A 209 -3.72 -19.09 -2.93
N MET A 210 -4.12 -20.22 -2.36
CA MET A 210 -5.21 -21.02 -2.88
C MET A 210 -6.44 -20.93 -1.98
N ALA A 211 -7.61 -20.81 -2.59
CA ALA A 211 -8.90 -20.86 -1.92
C ALA A 211 -9.70 -22.06 -2.39
N ASP A 212 -10.38 -22.72 -1.45
CA ASP A 212 -11.59 -23.47 -1.81
C ASP A 212 -12.63 -22.45 -2.26
N LEU A 213 -13.32 -22.74 -3.35
CA LEU A 213 -14.48 -21.99 -3.80
C LEU A 213 -15.73 -22.73 -3.29
N PRO A 214 -16.16 -22.53 -2.01
CA PRO A 214 -17.40 -23.10 -1.52
C PRO A 214 -18.59 -22.50 -2.27
N GLY A 215 -19.64 -23.27 -2.51
CA GLY A 215 -20.90 -22.69 -2.97
C GLY A 215 -21.10 -22.59 -4.49
N LEU A 216 -20.51 -23.49 -5.26
CA LEU A 216 -21.14 -23.98 -6.51
C LEU A 216 -22.32 -24.95 -6.19
N ILE A 217 -23.13 -24.61 -5.17
CA ILE A 217 -24.19 -25.46 -4.63
C ILE A 217 -25.52 -24.74 -4.87
N GLU A 218 -26.49 -25.48 -5.41
CA GLU A 218 -27.88 -25.12 -5.67
C GLU A 218 -28.39 -23.91 -4.85
N GLY A 219 -28.50 -22.74 -5.49
CA GLY A 219 -29.18 -21.58 -4.90
C GLY A 219 -28.48 -20.21 -5.03
N ALA A 220 -27.22 -20.15 -5.48
CA ALA A 220 -26.54 -18.86 -5.70
C ALA A 220 -27.20 -17.99 -6.81
N SER A 221 -27.96 -18.61 -7.71
CA SER A 221 -28.77 -17.94 -8.74
C SER A 221 -30.09 -17.35 -8.23
N LEU A 222 -30.51 -17.66 -6.98
CA LEU A 222 -31.76 -17.18 -6.36
C LEU A 222 -31.51 -16.04 -5.36
N GLY A 223 -30.95 -14.93 -5.84
CA GLY A 223 -31.38 -13.58 -5.47
C GLY A 223 -31.30 -13.10 -4.01
N GLN A 224 -30.55 -13.73 -3.10
CA GLN A 224 -30.18 -13.08 -1.83
C GLN A 224 -28.79 -12.46 -2.01
N GLY A 225 -28.68 -11.14 -1.82
CA GLY A 225 -27.52 -10.28 -2.13
C GLY A 225 -26.17 -10.60 -1.45
N LEU A 226 -26.01 -11.81 -0.93
CA LEU A 226 -24.84 -12.39 -0.27
C LEU A 226 -23.89 -13.10 -1.26
N GLY A 227 -24.41 -13.64 -2.37
CA GLY A 227 -23.61 -14.36 -3.37
C GLY A 227 -22.75 -13.46 -4.25
N LEU A 228 -23.22 -12.25 -4.57
CA LEU A 228 -22.54 -11.36 -5.52
C LEU A 228 -21.21 -10.81 -4.99
N GLN A 229 -21.10 -10.51 -3.68
CA GLN A 229 -19.83 -10.07 -3.08
C GLN A 229 -18.81 -11.22 -2.97
N PHE A 230 -19.25 -12.43 -2.64
CA PHE A 230 -18.39 -13.61 -2.64
C PHE A 230 -17.91 -13.97 -4.05
N LEU A 231 -18.79 -13.91 -5.04
CA LEU A 231 -18.44 -14.11 -6.45
C LEU A 231 -17.43 -13.05 -6.93
N ARG A 232 -17.53 -11.79 -6.48
CA ARG A 232 -16.49 -10.76 -6.72
C ARG A 232 -15.11 -11.12 -6.19
N HIS A 233 -15.03 -11.99 -5.20
CA HIS A 233 -13.76 -12.47 -4.67
C HIS A 233 -13.23 -13.70 -5.43
N ILE A 234 -14.13 -14.58 -5.89
CA ILE A 234 -13.82 -15.66 -6.85
C ILE A 234 -13.37 -15.08 -8.20
N GLU A 235 -13.95 -13.96 -8.61
CA GLU A 235 -13.58 -13.22 -9.83
C GLU A 235 -12.10 -12.81 -9.86
N ARG A 236 -11.38 -12.83 -8.74
CA ARG A 236 -9.97 -12.45 -8.69
C ARG A 236 -9.00 -13.62 -8.77
N THR A 237 -9.48 -14.87 -8.81
CA THR A 237 -8.61 -16.02 -9.05
C THR A 237 -8.10 -16.00 -10.49
N ARG A 238 -6.79 -16.16 -10.68
CA ARG A 238 -6.18 -16.15 -12.01
C ARG A 238 -6.27 -17.52 -12.66
N VAL A 239 -6.15 -18.57 -11.85
CA VAL A 239 -6.14 -19.97 -12.28
C VAL A 239 -7.21 -20.76 -11.54
N ILE A 240 -7.86 -21.68 -12.25
CA ILE A 240 -8.84 -22.62 -11.69
C ILE A 240 -8.22 -24.02 -11.63
N LEU A 241 -8.29 -24.64 -10.45
CA LEU A 241 -7.93 -26.04 -10.24
C LEU A 241 -9.21 -26.86 -10.10
N HIS A 242 -9.50 -27.69 -11.10
CA HIS A 242 -10.72 -28.50 -11.14
C HIS A 242 -10.45 -29.90 -10.57
N VAL A 243 -10.90 -30.13 -9.35
CA VAL A 243 -10.71 -31.39 -8.63
C VAL A 243 -11.83 -32.37 -8.97
N ILE A 244 -11.44 -33.53 -9.50
CA ILE A 244 -12.34 -34.62 -9.87
C ILE A 244 -11.91 -35.87 -9.11
N ASP A 245 -12.89 -36.63 -8.63
CA ASP A 245 -12.66 -37.92 -7.99
C ASP A 245 -12.63 -39.04 -9.05
N MET A 246 -11.45 -39.58 -9.33
CA MET A 246 -11.32 -40.66 -10.32
C MET A 246 -11.73 -42.04 -9.80
N SER A 247 -11.91 -42.20 -8.50
CA SER A 247 -12.31 -43.50 -7.93
C SER A 247 -13.76 -43.89 -8.23
N GLY A 248 -14.59 -42.95 -8.72
CA GLY A 248 -16.02 -43.18 -8.89
C GLY A 248 -16.75 -43.47 -7.57
N SER A 249 -16.17 -43.02 -6.45
CA SER A 249 -16.79 -43.15 -5.12
C SER A 249 -18.23 -42.61 -5.17
N GLU A 250 -19.17 -43.34 -4.57
CA GLU A 250 -20.62 -43.05 -4.64
C GLU A 250 -21.29 -43.35 -5.99
N GLY A 251 -20.63 -44.06 -6.91
CA GLY A 251 -21.21 -44.53 -8.18
C GLY A 251 -21.37 -43.43 -9.22
N ARG A 252 -20.51 -42.40 -9.17
CA ARG A 252 -20.52 -41.25 -10.08
C ARG A 252 -19.50 -41.45 -11.21
N ASP A 253 -19.83 -40.94 -12.39
CA ASP A 253 -18.93 -40.89 -13.54
C ASP A 253 -18.07 -39.62 -13.47
N PRO A 254 -16.72 -39.73 -13.45
CA PRO A 254 -15.81 -38.58 -13.43
C PRO A 254 -16.06 -37.58 -14.57
N TYR A 255 -16.51 -38.04 -15.74
CA TYR A 255 -16.79 -37.16 -16.88
C TYR A 255 -18.08 -36.37 -16.71
N GLU A 256 -19.13 -36.98 -16.15
CA GLU A 256 -20.36 -36.26 -15.80
C GLU A 256 -20.08 -35.17 -14.76
N ASP A 257 -19.27 -35.49 -13.73
CA ASP A 257 -18.86 -34.53 -12.70
C ASP A 257 -18.13 -33.32 -13.31
N TYR A 258 -17.23 -33.55 -14.26
CA TYR A 258 -16.54 -32.51 -15.01
C TYR A 258 -17.51 -31.60 -15.77
N GLN A 259 -18.47 -32.19 -16.50
CA GLN A 259 -19.46 -31.45 -17.28
C GLN A 259 -20.38 -30.61 -16.39
N VAL A 260 -20.81 -31.14 -15.23
CA VAL A 260 -21.66 -30.42 -14.28
C VAL A 260 -20.97 -29.14 -13.81
N ILE A 261 -19.73 -29.23 -13.35
CA ILE A 261 -18.98 -28.08 -12.85
C ILE A 261 -18.69 -27.06 -13.96
N ASN A 262 -18.29 -27.50 -15.16
CA ASN A 262 -18.05 -26.59 -16.28
C ASN A 262 -19.32 -25.87 -16.75
N LYS A 263 -20.46 -26.58 -16.78
CA LYS A 263 -21.75 -25.96 -17.07
C LYS A 263 -22.11 -24.92 -16.01
N GLU A 264 -21.79 -25.18 -14.75
CA GLU A 264 -22.01 -24.23 -13.69
C GLU A 264 -21.12 -22.99 -13.83
N LEU A 265 -19.82 -23.18 -14.09
CA LEU A 265 -18.88 -22.10 -14.40
C LEU A 265 -19.35 -21.24 -15.59
N SER A 266 -19.97 -21.86 -16.61
CA SER A 266 -20.55 -21.15 -17.77
C SER A 266 -21.73 -20.26 -17.44
N SER A 267 -22.47 -20.57 -16.38
CA SER A 267 -23.66 -19.82 -16.00
C SER A 267 -23.34 -18.48 -15.33
N TYR A 268 -22.08 -18.26 -14.95
CA TYR A 268 -21.62 -17.04 -14.30
C TYR A 268 -21.14 -15.99 -15.32
N LYS A 269 -21.51 -14.72 -15.09
CA LYS A 269 -21.28 -13.58 -15.99
C LYS A 269 -19.82 -13.08 -16.07
N TYR A 270 -18.84 -13.80 -15.52
CA TYR A 270 -17.49 -13.29 -15.26
C TYR A 270 -16.38 -14.03 -15.98
N ASP A 271 -16.70 -14.67 -17.10
CA ASP A 271 -15.72 -15.35 -17.97
C ASP A 271 -14.82 -16.35 -17.22
N LEU A 272 -15.35 -16.99 -16.15
CA LEU A 272 -14.61 -17.97 -15.35
C LEU A 272 -14.11 -19.15 -16.19
N LEU A 273 -14.85 -19.52 -17.24
CA LEU A 273 -14.46 -20.55 -18.22
C LEU A 273 -13.30 -20.14 -19.13
N GLN A 274 -13.03 -18.84 -19.29
CA GLN A 274 -11.91 -18.38 -20.10
C GLN A 274 -10.59 -18.45 -19.32
N ARG A 275 -10.65 -18.72 -18.01
CA ARG A 275 -9.45 -18.79 -17.17
C ARG A 275 -8.68 -20.07 -17.46
N PRO A 276 -7.34 -20.00 -17.41
CA PRO A 276 -6.52 -21.20 -17.45
C PRO A 276 -6.93 -22.18 -16.36
N GLN A 277 -7.20 -23.42 -16.77
CA GLN A 277 -7.74 -24.48 -15.93
C GLN A 277 -6.81 -25.69 -15.95
N ILE A 278 -6.51 -26.22 -14.76
CA ILE A 278 -5.81 -27.51 -14.61
C ILE A 278 -6.81 -28.49 -13.99
N ILE A 279 -6.97 -29.64 -14.62
CA ILE A 279 -7.75 -30.75 -14.09
C ILE A 279 -6.88 -31.55 -13.13
N ILE A 280 -7.36 -31.70 -11.90
CA ILE A 280 -6.75 -32.51 -10.86
C ILE A 280 -7.54 -33.81 -10.75
N ALA A 281 -6.95 -34.88 -11.28
CA ALA A 281 -7.47 -36.24 -11.12
C ALA A 281 -7.06 -36.78 -9.75
N ASN A 282 -7.92 -36.63 -8.74
CA ASN A 282 -7.64 -36.97 -7.35
C ASN A 282 -8.11 -38.40 -6.99
N LYS A 283 -7.64 -38.89 -5.83
CA LYS A 283 -7.90 -40.24 -5.29
C LYS A 283 -7.34 -41.39 -6.15
N MET A 284 -6.22 -41.16 -6.83
CA MET A 284 -5.51 -42.19 -7.61
C MET A 284 -4.95 -43.36 -6.80
N ASP A 285 -5.01 -43.28 -5.47
CA ASP A 285 -4.68 -44.36 -4.53
C ASP A 285 -5.76 -45.45 -4.42
N LEU A 286 -6.99 -45.18 -4.90
CA LEU A 286 -8.10 -46.12 -4.86
C LEU A 286 -8.13 -47.04 -6.09
N PRO A 287 -8.71 -48.25 -5.96
CA PRO A 287 -8.94 -49.14 -7.10
C PRO A 287 -9.81 -48.46 -8.17
N ASP A 288 -9.72 -48.95 -9.41
CA ASP A 288 -10.47 -48.48 -10.59
C ASP A 288 -10.14 -47.05 -11.07
N ALA A 289 -9.48 -46.22 -10.24
CA ALA A 289 -9.12 -44.84 -10.59
C ALA A 289 -8.21 -44.72 -11.83
N LYS A 290 -7.36 -45.72 -12.09
CA LYS A 290 -6.51 -45.74 -13.28
C LYS A 290 -7.30 -45.99 -14.56
N GLU A 291 -8.24 -46.94 -14.53
CA GLU A 291 -9.09 -47.27 -15.68
C GLU A 291 -10.03 -46.11 -15.99
N HIS A 292 -10.64 -45.51 -14.96
CA HIS A 292 -11.47 -44.32 -15.13
C HIS A 292 -10.69 -43.11 -15.67
N LEU A 293 -9.43 -42.93 -15.27
CA LEU A 293 -8.59 -41.86 -15.81
C LEU A 293 -8.31 -42.06 -17.30
N GLU A 294 -8.09 -43.28 -17.76
CA GLU A 294 -7.90 -43.59 -19.18
C GLU A 294 -9.17 -43.28 -19.97
N MET A 295 -10.33 -43.75 -19.49
CA MET A 295 -11.63 -43.44 -20.11
C MET A 295 -11.93 -41.94 -20.14
N PHE A 296 -11.61 -41.23 -19.06
CA PHE A 296 -11.82 -39.79 -18.95
C PHE A 296 -10.95 -39.00 -19.95
N LYS A 297 -9.70 -39.44 -20.17
CA LYS A 297 -8.80 -38.84 -21.16
C LYS A 297 -9.29 -39.02 -22.60
N GLU A 298 -9.98 -40.12 -22.91
CA GLU A 298 -10.58 -40.33 -24.23
C GLU A 298 -11.75 -39.38 -24.52
N GLN A 299 -12.37 -38.83 -23.48
CA GLN A 299 -13.55 -37.98 -23.56
C GLN A 299 -13.24 -36.47 -23.50
N ILE A 300 -12.00 -36.09 -23.22
CA ILE A 300 -11.54 -34.71 -23.11
C ILE A 300 -10.56 -34.37 -24.23
N ASP A 301 -10.58 -33.12 -24.68
CA ASP A 301 -9.64 -32.60 -25.69
C ASP A 301 -8.18 -32.72 -25.21
N GLU A 302 -7.26 -33.05 -26.12
CA GLU A 302 -5.83 -33.28 -25.81
C GLU A 302 -5.11 -32.07 -25.20
N ASP A 303 -5.66 -30.86 -25.37
CA ASP A 303 -5.05 -29.60 -24.94
C ASP A 303 -5.30 -29.26 -23.44
N VAL A 304 -6.06 -30.08 -22.71
CA VAL A 304 -6.37 -29.82 -21.29
C VAL A 304 -5.35 -30.48 -20.37
N ASP A 305 -4.74 -29.68 -19.49
CA ASP A 305 -3.77 -30.16 -18.52
C ASP A 305 -4.42 -31.01 -17.42
N ILE A 306 -4.17 -32.32 -17.45
CA ILE A 306 -4.63 -33.27 -16.42
C ILE A 306 -3.44 -33.74 -15.58
N ILE A 307 -3.50 -33.48 -14.26
CA ILE A 307 -2.50 -33.92 -13.29
C ILE A 307 -3.13 -34.96 -12.35
N PRO A 308 -2.71 -36.24 -12.45
CA PRO A 308 -3.13 -37.27 -11.50
C PRO A 308 -2.40 -37.10 -10.16
N ILE A 309 -3.16 -37.07 -9.07
CA ILE A 309 -2.62 -36.93 -7.71
C ILE A 309 -3.33 -37.86 -6.73
N SER A 310 -2.73 -38.04 -5.55
CA SER A 310 -3.43 -38.51 -4.37
C SER A 310 -3.16 -37.57 -3.20
N ALA A 311 -4.16 -36.74 -2.86
CA ALA A 311 -4.05 -35.81 -1.75
C ALA A 311 -3.83 -36.51 -0.39
N TYR A 312 -4.34 -37.74 -0.24
CA TYR A 312 -4.22 -38.53 0.98
C TYR A 312 -2.80 -39.07 1.17
N THR A 313 -2.23 -39.68 0.14
CA THR A 313 -0.87 -40.24 0.17
C THR A 313 0.22 -39.19 -0.10
N ARG A 314 -0.18 -37.98 -0.49
CA ARG A 314 0.69 -36.88 -0.95
C ARG A 314 1.47 -37.20 -2.22
N ASP A 315 0.94 -38.09 -3.04
CA ASP A 315 1.53 -38.44 -4.31
C ASP A 315 1.30 -37.34 -5.35
N ASN A 316 2.34 -37.05 -6.11
CA ASN A 316 2.38 -36.08 -7.22
C ASN A 316 1.94 -34.63 -6.91
N LEU A 317 1.91 -34.23 -5.65
CA LEU A 317 1.54 -32.86 -5.24
C LEU A 317 2.57 -31.81 -5.66
N GLN A 318 3.84 -32.18 -5.79
CA GLN A 318 4.90 -31.27 -6.16
C GLN A 318 4.82 -30.85 -7.63
N GLU A 319 4.46 -31.78 -8.53
CA GLU A 319 4.21 -31.46 -9.95
C GLU A 319 3.05 -30.47 -10.09
N LEU A 320 1.96 -30.72 -9.36
CA LEU A 320 0.82 -29.80 -9.30
C LEU A 320 1.25 -28.39 -8.85
N MET A 321 2.07 -28.28 -7.81
CA MET A 321 2.55 -26.98 -7.32
C MET A 321 3.35 -26.21 -8.37
N TYR A 322 4.32 -26.86 -9.01
CA TYR A 322 5.17 -26.21 -10.02
C TYR A 322 4.35 -25.77 -11.23
N LYS A 323 3.52 -26.68 -11.77
CA LYS A 323 2.71 -26.39 -12.95
C LYS A 323 1.70 -25.27 -12.69
N THR A 324 1.11 -25.24 -11.49
CA THR A 324 0.21 -24.14 -11.09
C THR A 324 0.96 -22.80 -11.03
N MET A 325 2.16 -22.78 -10.47
CA MET A 325 2.96 -21.55 -10.36
C MET A 325 3.42 -21.05 -11.73
N ASP A 326 3.90 -21.94 -12.60
CA ASP A 326 4.30 -21.58 -13.96
C ASP A 326 3.12 -21.03 -14.75
N LEU A 327 1.92 -21.60 -14.57
CA LEU A 327 0.69 -21.09 -15.19
C LEU A 327 0.30 -19.73 -14.64
N LEU A 328 0.41 -19.51 -13.32
CA LEU A 328 0.17 -18.20 -12.71
C LEU A 328 1.13 -17.15 -13.28
N GLU A 329 2.42 -17.43 -13.38
CA GLU A 329 3.42 -16.49 -13.92
C GLU A 329 3.16 -16.12 -15.38
N GLN A 330 2.62 -17.05 -16.19
CA GLN A 330 2.25 -16.80 -17.58
C GLN A 330 0.90 -16.06 -17.71
N THR A 331 0.02 -16.20 -16.71
CA THR A 331 -1.32 -15.60 -16.72
C THR A 331 -1.24 -14.16 -16.22
N LYS A 332 -1.43 -13.17 -17.10
CA LYS A 332 -1.52 -11.75 -16.68
C LYS A 332 -2.64 -11.56 -15.66
N HIS A 333 -2.47 -10.59 -14.75
CA HIS A 333 -3.57 -10.16 -13.89
C HIS A 333 -4.77 -9.76 -14.78
N ILE A 334 -5.93 -10.36 -14.51
CA ILE A 334 -7.16 -9.99 -15.19
C ILE A 334 -7.67 -8.73 -14.50
N ASP A 335 -7.51 -7.59 -15.17
CA ASP A 335 -8.11 -6.33 -14.74
C ASP A 335 -9.63 -6.44 -14.91
N LEU A 336 -10.35 -6.58 -13.80
CA LEU A 336 -11.81 -6.71 -13.77
C LEU A 336 -12.55 -5.38 -14.07
N TYR A 337 -11.81 -4.35 -14.44
CA TYR A 337 -12.33 -3.02 -14.77
C TYR A 337 -11.99 -2.74 -16.23
N ASN A 338 -13.00 -2.39 -17.04
CA ASN A 338 -12.77 -1.88 -18.38
C ASN A 338 -12.00 -0.55 -18.28
N ASP A 339 -11.10 -0.27 -19.22
CA ASP A 339 -10.39 1.01 -19.41
C ASP A 339 -11.32 2.25 -19.47
N ALA A 340 -12.65 2.05 -19.56
CA ALA A 340 -13.67 3.10 -19.52
C ALA A 340 -14.11 3.52 -18.10
N ASP A 341 -13.76 2.74 -17.06
CA ASP A 341 -13.99 3.09 -15.64
C ASP A 341 -12.71 3.60 -14.95
N TYR A 342 -11.56 3.50 -15.62
CA TYR A 342 -10.36 4.23 -15.25
C TYR A 342 -10.45 5.62 -15.87
N ASP A 343 -10.96 6.59 -15.10
CA ASP A 343 -10.32 7.90 -15.18
C ASP A 343 -8.82 7.64 -15.05
N GLU A 344 -8.04 8.22 -15.96
CA GLU A 344 -6.59 8.13 -16.09
C GLU A 344 -5.91 7.76 -14.76
N VAL A 345 -4.88 6.91 -14.78
CA VAL A 345 -3.96 6.70 -13.65
C VAL A 345 -3.31 8.03 -13.29
N VAL A 346 -4.10 8.86 -12.61
CA VAL A 346 -3.71 10.01 -11.85
C VAL A 346 -3.34 9.35 -10.55
N GLU A 347 -2.05 9.36 -10.27
CA GLU A 347 -1.55 9.37 -8.91
C GLU A 347 -2.49 10.31 -8.14
N TYR A 348 -3.50 9.79 -7.43
CA TYR A 348 -4.42 10.59 -6.62
C TYR A 348 -3.63 11.09 -5.40
N THR A 349 -2.56 11.85 -5.63
CA THR A 349 -2.21 12.96 -4.79
C THR A 349 -3.30 14.01 -4.96
N PHE A 350 -4.51 13.67 -4.48
CA PHE A 350 -5.43 14.70 -4.06
C PHE A 350 -4.80 15.31 -2.81
N THR A 351 -3.80 16.17 -3.00
CA THR A 351 -3.57 17.26 -2.08
C THR A 351 -4.75 18.19 -2.34
N PRO A 352 -5.79 18.23 -1.47
CA PRO A 352 -6.67 19.38 -1.54
C PRO A 352 -5.78 20.61 -1.49
N ASP A 353 -6.11 21.66 -2.24
CA ASP A 353 -5.52 22.97 -2.03
C ASP A 353 -5.79 23.34 -0.56
N GLU A 354 -4.87 22.97 0.32
CA GLU A 354 -4.96 23.27 1.74
C GLU A 354 -4.82 24.79 1.84
N GLU A 355 -5.86 25.46 2.32
CA GLU A 355 -5.80 26.89 2.60
C GLU A 355 -4.54 27.17 3.44
N VAL A 356 -3.77 28.16 3.00
CA VAL A 356 -2.45 28.46 3.58
C VAL A 356 -2.58 28.78 5.07
N PHE A 357 -3.68 29.43 5.44
CA PHE A 357 -4.04 29.77 6.80
C PHE A 357 -5.55 29.97 6.96
N HIS A 358 -6.04 29.85 8.20
CA HIS A 358 -7.38 30.20 8.67
C HIS A 358 -7.26 31.11 9.90
N ILE A 359 -8.24 31.98 10.09
CA ILE A 359 -8.30 32.92 11.23
C ILE A 359 -9.58 32.64 12.00
N GLU A 360 -9.45 32.43 13.31
CA GLU A 360 -10.56 32.21 14.23
C GLU A 360 -10.42 33.13 15.44
N LEU A 361 -11.54 33.62 15.99
CA LEU A 361 -11.53 34.36 17.25
C LEU A 361 -11.75 33.36 18.40
N GLU A 362 -10.77 33.24 19.29
CA GLU A 362 -10.89 32.37 20.46
C GLU A 362 -11.71 33.02 21.60
N ALA A 363 -12.15 32.18 22.54
CA ALA A 363 -13.01 32.60 23.66
C ALA A 363 -12.33 33.58 24.64
N ASP A 364 -11.01 33.68 24.59
CA ASP A 364 -10.19 34.63 25.35
C ASP A 364 -10.09 36.01 24.66
N GLY A 365 -10.70 36.17 23.48
CA GLY A 365 -10.68 37.41 22.70
C GLY A 365 -9.45 37.58 21.81
N VAL A 366 -8.63 36.53 21.64
CA VAL A 366 -7.42 36.55 20.83
C VAL A 366 -7.71 36.01 19.43
N TYR A 367 -7.18 36.66 18.40
CA TYR A 367 -7.30 36.18 17.02
C TYR A 367 -6.24 35.12 16.74
N GLN A 368 -6.68 33.88 16.53
CA GLN A 368 -5.83 32.72 16.29
C GLN A 368 -5.67 32.48 14.79
N VAL A 369 -4.42 32.49 14.30
CA VAL A 369 -4.10 32.13 12.92
C VAL A 369 -3.44 30.76 12.89
N THR A 370 -4.06 29.82 12.17
CA THR A 370 -3.56 28.44 12.01
C THR A 370 -3.48 28.07 10.54
N GLY A 371 -2.78 26.98 10.20
CA GLY A 371 -2.70 26.49 8.82
C GLY A 371 -1.53 25.53 8.65
N LYS A 372 -1.69 24.43 7.91
CA LYS A 372 -0.61 23.43 7.73
C LYS A 372 0.59 24.00 6.97
N PRO A 373 0.42 24.73 5.84
CA PRO A 373 1.55 25.39 5.17
C PRO A 373 2.21 26.44 6.07
N LEU A 374 1.42 27.22 6.81
CA LEU A 374 1.92 28.22 7.76
C LEU A 374 2.72 27.58 8.92
N ARG A 375 2.25 26.44 9.43
CA ARG A 375 2.92 25.66 10.49
C ARG A 375 4.32 25.24 10.08
N LYS A 376 4.49 24.77 8.84
CA LYS A 376 5.80 24.41 8.30
C LYS A 376 6.76 25.59 8.31
N ILE A 377 6.32 26.75 7.81
CA ILE A 377 7.14 27.97 7.78
C ILE A 377 7.51 28.42 9.19
N PHE A 378 6.58 28.34 10.12
CA PHE A 378 6.79 28.64 11.53
C PHE A 378 7.84 27.72 12.15
N GLU A 379 7.71 26.40 12.01
CA GLU A 379 8.66 25.43 12.59
C GLU A 379 10.06 25.51 11.95
N MET A 380 10.12 25.90 10.68
CA MET A 380 11.39 26.16 9.98
C MET A 380 12.07 27.47 10.41
N THR A 381 11.38 28.33 11.15
CA THR A 381 11.89 29.63 11.58
C THR A 381 12.62 29.52 12.93
N ASP A 382 13.78 30.18 13.03
CA ASP A 382 14.50 30.33 14.29
C ASP A 382 14.15 31.67 14.96
N PHE A 383 13.17 31.65 15.87
CA PHE A 383 12.69 32.83 16.58
C PHE A 383 13.68 33.41 17.61
N THR A 384 14.81 32.74 17.87
CA THR A 384 15.87 33.30 18.74
C THR A 384 16.63 34.45 18.09
N LYS A 385 16.50 34.63 16.76
CA LYS A 385 17.22 35.63 15.98
C LYS A 385 16.30 36.70 15.43
N ASP A 386 16.58 37.96 15.74
CA ASP A 386 15.82 39.12 15.26
C ASP A 386 15.66 39.18 13.72
N GLN A 387 16.73 38.88 12.97
CA GLN A 387 16.65 38.86 11.50
C GLN A 387 15.69 37.77 10.97
N SER A 388 15.58 36.63 11.66
CA SER A 388 14.66 35.54 11.31
C SER A 388 13.21 35.94 11.59
N VAL A 389 12.96 36.59 12.74
CA VAL A 389 11.64 37.14 13.09
C VAL A 389 11.16 38.17 12.05
N LYS A 390 12.03 39.12 11.69
CA LYS A 390 11.74 40.11 10.63
C LYS A 390 11.46 39.46 9.28
N ARG A 391 12.15 38.38 8.96
CA ARG A 391 11.90 37.62 7.72
C ARG A 391 10.54 36.92 7.78
N PHE A 392 10.21 36.26 8.90
CA PHE A 392 8.92 35.61 9.09
C PHE A 392 7.76 36.60 8.92
N SER A 393 7.85 37.79 9.54
CA SER A 393 6.86 38.87 9.34
C SER A 393 6.71 39.29 7.87
N ARG A 394 7.79 39.38 7.09
CA ARG A 394 7.71 39.64 5.64
C ARG A 394 7.04 38.50 4.87
N ILE A 395 7.24 37.25 5.29
CA ILE A 395 6.59 36.10 4.68
C ILE A 395 5.08 36.15 4.95
N LEU A 396 4.66 36.43 6.19
CA LEU A 396 3.24 36.61 6.55
C LEU A 396 2.55 37.66 5.67
N ARG A 397 3.19 38.83 5.49
CA ARG A 397 2.74 39.87 4.55
C ARG A 397 2.59 39.37 3.12
N SER A 398 3.59 38.63 2.62
CA SER A 398 3.54 38.10 1.26
C SER A 398 2.49 37.02 1.06
N LEU A 399 2.12 36.30 2.13
CA LEU A 399 1.04 35.32 2.14
C LEU A 399 -0.34 35.97 2.30
N GLY A 400 -0.41 37.28 2.56
CA GLY A 400 -1.67 38.01 2.71
C GLY A 400 -2.29 37.91 4.11
N VAL A 401 -1.56 37.41 5.11
CA VAL A 401 -2.08 37.25 6.49
C VAL A 401 -2.49 38.61 7.07
N ASP A 402 -1.65 39.65 6.91
CA ASP A 402 -1.95 41.01 7.39
C ASP A 402 -3.24 41.57 6.74
N ALA A 403 -3.46 41.31 5.44
CA ALA A 403 -4.66 41.74 4.73
C ALA A 403 -5.90 40.98 5.21
N ALA A 404 -5.78 39.66 5.38
CA ALA A 404 -6.87 38.83 5.88
C ALA A 404 -7.27 39.17 7.32
N LEU A 405 -6.31 39.52 8.19
CA LEU A 405 -6.60 39.99 9.55
C LEU A 405 -7.37 41.32 9.52
N ARG A 406 -7.02 42.25 8.62
CA ARG A 406 -7.78 43.50 8.43
C ARG A 406 -9.20 43.24 7.94
N ASP A 407 -9.36 42.36 6.95
CA ASP A 407 -10.68 41.99 6.41
C ASP A 407 -11.54 41.27 7.46
N PHE A 408 -10.92 40.53 8.38
CA PHE A 408 -11.57 39.88 9.52
C PHE A 408 -11.97 40.86 10.63
N GLY A 409 -11.46 42.09 10.61
CA GLY A 409 -11.82 43.17 11.54
C GLY A 409 -10.88 43.36 12.73
N VAL A 410 -9.65 42.81 12.67
CA VAL A 410 -8.62 43.02 13.70
C VAL A 410 -8.22 44.49 13.75
N GLN A 411 -8.23 45.09 14.93
CA GLN A 411 -7.88 46.49 15.15
C GLN A 411 -6.43 46.64 15.61
N ASN A 412 -5.87 47.83 15.41
CA ASN A 412 -4.54 48.17 15.92
C ASN A 412 -4.52 48.07 17.46
N GLY A 413 -3.62 47.26 18.00
CA GLY A 413 -3.56 46.95 19.43
C GLY A 413 -4.20 45.62 19.85
N ASP A 414 -4.90 44.94 18.94
CA ASP A 414 -5.46 43.62 19.23
C ASP A 414 -4.36 42.54 19.26
N THR A 415 -4.52 41.55 20.15
CA THR A 415 -3.59 40.42 20.24
C THR A 415 -3.89 39.39 19.16
N VAL A 416 -2.87 39.03 18.38
CA VAL A 416 -2.90 37.96 17.39
C VAL A 416 -1.98 36.83 17.86
N ARG A 417 -2.48 35.60 17.83
CA ARG A 417 -1.73 34.39 18.17
C ARG A 417 -1.50 33.57 16.90
N ILE A 418 -0.24 33.23 16.64
CA ILE A 418 0.20 32.30 15.59
C ILE A 418 0.91 31.14 16.28
N PHE A 419 0.19 30.02 16.41
CA PHE A 419 0.64 28.86 17.18
C PHE A 419 1.04 29.23 18.62
N GLU A 420 2.34 29.22 18.94
CA GLU A 420 2.87 29.49 20.29
C GLU A 420 3.35 30.95 20.46
N PHE A 421 3.27 31.78 19.41
CA PHE A 421 3.66 33.18 19.47
C PHE A 421 2.45 34.09 19.50
N GLU A 422 2.44 35.01 20.45
CA GLU A 422 1.49 36.12 20.52
C GLU A 422 2.20 37.43 20.21
N PHE A 423 1.54 38.29 19.46
CA PHE A 423 2.00 39.64 19.21
C PHE A 423 0.81 40.60 19.08
N GLU A 424 1.09 41.86 19.32
CA GLU A 424 0.14 42.95 19.12
C GLU A 424 0.10 43.31 17.63
N PHE A 425 -1.10 43.36 17.05
CA PHE A 425 -1.29 43.77 15.66
C PHE A 425 -1.02 45.27 15.53
N ILE A 426 -0.01 45.62 14.73
CA ILE A 426 0.38 47.01 14.45
C ILE A 426 0.17 47.26 12.96
N ASP A 427 -0.70 48.22 12.66
CA ASP A 427 -1.14 48.54 11.29
C ASP A 427 -0.08 49.24 10.42
#